data_AF-A0A8H6BWN1-F1
#
_entry.id   AF-A0A8H6BWN1-F1
#
_cell.length_a   1.000
_cell.length_b   1.000
_cell.length_c   1.000
_cell.angle_alpha   90.00
_cell.angle_beta   90.00
_cell.angle_gamma   90.00
#
_symmetry.space_group_name_H-M   'P 1'
#
loop_
_entity.id
_entity.type
_entity.pdbx_description
1 polymer ?
#
loop_
_entity_poly.entity_id
_entity_poly.type
_entity_poly.pdbx_seq_one_letter_code
_entity_poly.pdbx_strand_id
1 'polypeptide(L)'
;MGGGGGGFTATMKQTMIGGGGGSSGSSSNSKRVVFTNKISINETFASDMYKRYNKAVTQYSLSDPKEINKIKNELNYYKCNEMLVHESSQNNTHFFY
;
A
#
# COMPACT_ATOMS: atom_id res chain seq x y z
N MET A 1 21.35 9.04 -38.16
CA MET A 1 20.55 7.79 -38.14
C MET A 1 19.66 7.86 -36.91
N GLY A 2 18.37 8.18 -37.10
CA GLY A 2 17.43 8.44 -36.00
C GLY A 2 16.91 7.14 -35.40
N GLY A 3 17.10 6.96 -34.10
CA GLY A 3 16.53 5.86 -33.33
C GLY A 3 15.12 6.22 -32.89
N GLY A 4 14.11 5.55 -33.45
CA GLY A 4 12.70 5.75 -33.11
C GLY A 4 12.37 5.26 -31.71
N GLY A 5 12.03 6.19 -30.81
CA GLY A 5 11.41 5.87 -29.53
C GLY A 5 9.94 5.52 -29.74
N GLY A 6 9.64 4.23 -29.91
CA GLY A 6 8.27 3.74 -30.00
C GLY A 6 7.64 3.65 -28.60
N GLY A 7 6.72 4.55 -28.28
CA GLY A 7 5.88 4.43 -27.10
C GLY A 7 4.98 3.19 -27.20
N PHE A 8 5.05 2.29 -26.22
CA PHE A 8 4.20 1.10 -26.16
C PHE A 8 2.87 1.44 -25.49
N THR A 9 1.75 1.26 -26.20
CA THR A 9 0.40 1.37 -25.61
C THR A 9 -0.12 -0.03 -25.27
N ALA A 10 -0.16 -0.39 -23.99
CA ALA A 10 -0.81 -1.62 -23.55
C ALA A 10 -2.32 -1.38 -23.37
N THR A 11 -3.16 -2.16 -24.06
CA THR A 11 -4.62 -2.14 -23.90
C THR A 11 -5.04 -3.37 -23.09
N MET A 12 -5.54 -3.17 -21.87
CA MET A 12 -6.15 -4.27 -21.09
C MET A 12 -7.55 -4.57 -21.64
N LYS A 13 -7.83 -5.83 -21.95
CA LYS A 13 -9.18 -6.29 -22.32
C LYS A 13 -10.01 -6.45 -21.03
N GLN A 14 -10.91 -5.50 -20.76
CA GLN A 14 -11.86 -5.56 -19.64
C GLN A 14 -13.00 -6.53 -19.98
N THR A 15 -13.08 -7.69 -19.31
CA THR A 15 -14.29 -8.52 -19.30
C THR A 15 -15.26 -7.94 -18.26
N MET A 16 -16.40 -7.43 -18.72
CA MET A 16 -17.46 -6.91 -17.85
C MET A 16 -18.27 -8.10 -17.29
N ILE A 17 -18.09 -8.44 -16.00
CA ILE A 17 -19.03 -9.30 -15.28
C ILE A 17 -20.18 -8.42 -14.81
N GLY A 18 -21.28 -8.42 -15.56
CA GLY A 18 -22.51 -7.71 -15.21
C GLY A 18 -23.31 -8.48 -14.16
N GLY A 19 -23.34 -7.98 -12.92
CA GLY A 19 -24.31 -8.38 -11.90
C GLY A 19 -25.59 -7.56 -12.04
N GLY A 20 -26.73 -8.23 -12.25
CA GLY A 20 -28.04 -7.60 -12.41
C GLY A 20 -28.86 -7.57 -11.11
N GLY A 21 -29.61 -6.47 -10.93
CA GLY A 21 -30.92 -6.45 -10.28
C GLY A 21 -30.99 -6.01 -8.81
N GLY A 22 -31.64 -4.86 -8.56
CA GLY A 22 -32.14 -4.47 -7.23
C GLY A 22 -32.35 -2.96 -7.04
N SER A 23 -33.56 -2.48 -7.33
CA SER A 23 -33.98 -1.08 -7.31
C SER A 23 -34.29 -0.55 -5.90
N SER A 24 -33.71 0.57 -5.50
CA SER A 24 -34.36 1.53 -4.58
C SER A 24 -33.75 2.93 -4.76
N GLY A 25 -34.63 3.90 -4.93
CA GLY A 25 -34.29 5.27 -5.31
C GLY A 25 -33.55 6.03 -4.20
N SER A 26 -32.43 6.62 -4.59
CA SER A 26 -31.84 7.80 -3.96
C SER A 26 -31.24 8.60 -5.10
N SER A 27 -31.70 9.84 -5.30
CA SER A 27 -31.15 10.81 -6.24
C SER A 27 -29.74 11.22 -5.78
N SER A 28 -28.82 10.28 -5.91
CA SER A 28 -27.42 10.41 -5.50
C SER A 28 -26.62 10.93 -6.69
N ASN A 29 -25.82 11.96 -6.41
CA ASN A 29 -24.85 12.58 -7.29
C ASN A 29 -24.01 11.51 -8.00
N SER A 30 -24.36 11.18 -9.25
CA SER A 30 -23.85 10.02 -9.99
C SER A 30 -22.47 10.24 -10.57
N LYS A 31 -21.53 10.73 -9.76
CA LYS A 31 -20.10 10.70 -10.11
C LYS A 31 -19.63 9.25 -10.11
N ARG A 32 -19.87 8.58 -11.24
CA ARG A 32 -19.39 7.22 -11.50
C ARG A 32 -17.90 7.31 -11.84
N VAL A 33 -17.07 6.66 -11.03
CA VAL A 33 -15.65 6.49 -11.35
C VAL A 33 -15.56 5.60 -12.60
N VAL A 34 -14.85 6.08 -13.63
CA VAL A 34 -14.57 5.33 -14.85
C VAL A 34 -13.06 5.28 -15.04
N PHE A 35 -12.54 4.08 -15.28
CA PHE A 35 -11.11 3.86 -15.54
C PHE A 35 -10.85 3.83 -17.04
N THR A 36 -9.67 4.30 -17.45
CA THR A 36 -9.21 4.18 -18.84
C THR A 36 -8.74 2.75 -19.12
N ASN A 37 -9.07 2.23 -20.31
CA ASN A 37 -8.56 0.94 -20.79
C ASN A 37 -7.15 1.03 -21.39
N LYS A 38 -6.54 2.22 -21.37
CA LYS A 38 -5.23 2.50 -21.97
C LYS A 38 -4.26 2.97 -20.89
N ILE A 39 -3.09 2.35 -20.86
CA ILE A 39 -1.95 2.77 -20.03
C ILE A 39 -0.86 3.26 -20.97
N SER A 40 -0.39 4.49 -20.75
CA SER A 40 0.77 5.05 -21.45
C SER A 40 1.99 4.86 -20.56
N ILE A 41 3.01 4.14 -21.05
CA ILE A 41 4.24 3.87 -20.33
C ILE A 41 5.39 4.57 -21.06
N ASN A 42 6.15 5.39 -20.34
CA ASN A 42 7.42 5.93 -20.81
C ASN A 42 8.53 5.31 -19.95
N GLU A 43 9.25 4.34 -20.50
CA GLU A 43 10.32 3.65 -19.80
C GLU A 43 11.65 4.39 -20.00
N THR A 44 12.24 4.88 -18.92
CA THR A 44 13.60 5.45 -18.94
C THR A 44 14.65 4.42 -18.56
N PHE A 45 14.42 3.69 -17.48
CA PHE A 45 15.31 2.65 -16.98
C PHE A 45 14.51 1.38 -16.69
N ALA A 46 15.07 0.23 -17.07
CA ALA A 46 14.45 -1.06 -16.80
C ALA A 46 14.27 -1.28 -15.29
N SER A 47 13.18 -1.97 -14.94
CA SER A 47 12.83 -2.21 -13.53
C SER A 47 13.89 -3.00 -12.76
N ASP A 48 14.80 -3.69 -13.42
CA ASP A 48 15.85 -4.51 -12.82
C ASP A 48 17.23 -3.84 -12.81
N MET A 49 17.33 -2.59 -13.28
CA MET A 49 18.60 -1.88 -13.47
C MET A 49 19.45 -1.77 -12.19
N TYR A 50 18.83 -1.84 -11.01
CA TYR A 50 19.56 -1.88 -9.74
C TYR A 50 18.86 -2.76 -8.71
N LYS A 51 19.65 -3.25 -7.75
CA LYS A 51 19.16 -4.09 -6.64
C LYS A 51 18.37 -3.23 -5.65
N ARG A 52 17.06 -3.48 -5.54
CA ARG A 52 16.17 -2.82 -4.56
C ARG A 52 16.01 -3.55 -3.23
N TYR A 53 16.56 -4.75 -3.09
CA TYR A 53 16.40 -5.50 -1.85
C TYR A 53 17.35 -4.98 -0.77
N ASN A 54 16.83 -4.82 0.45
CA ASN A 54 17.63 -4.53 1.63
C ASN A 54 17.91 -5.84 2.38
N LYS A 55 19.19 -6.14 2.63
CA LYS A 55 19.62 -7.30 3.43
C LYS A 55 19.87 -6.97 4.90
N ALA A 56 19.88 -5.69 5.28
CA ALA A 56 20.04 -5.27 6.66
C ALA A 56 18.76 -5.56 7.44
N VAL A 57 18.94 -6.07 8.67
CA VAL A 57 17.96 -6.30 9.76
C VAL A 57 16.50 -6.22 9.30
N THR A 58 15.93 -7.38 8.98
CA THR A 58 14.52 -7.50 8.62
C THR A 58 13.75 -8.07 9.80
N GLN A 59 12.42 -8.04 9.77
CA GLN A 59 11.61 -8.75 10.76
C GLN A 59 11.99 -10.24 10.93
N TYR A 60 12.58 -10.84 9.89
CA TYR A 60 13.00 -12.25 9.90
C TYR A 60 14.29 -12.50 10.68
N SER A 61 15.07 -11.47 11.02
CA SER A 61 16.25 -11.64 11.89
C SER A 61 15.90 -11.65 13.38
N LEU A 62 14.66 -11.30 13.75
CA LEU A 62 14.18 -11.34 15.14
C LEU A 62 13.60 -12.73 15.43
N SER A 63 14.48 -13.70 15.70
CA SER A 63 14.07 -15.07 16.00
C SER A 63 14.05 -15.41 17.48
N ASP A 64 14.80 -14.69 18.33
CA ASP A 64 14.84 -14.95 19.77
C ASP A 64 13.59 -14.35 20.46
N PRO A 65 12.73 -15.17 21.10
CA PRO A 65 11.59 -14.68 21.86
C PRO A 65 11.95 -13.67 22.95
N LYS A 66 13.16 -13.75 23.52
CA LYS A 66 13.62 -12.80 24.55
C LYS A 66 13.84 -11.41 23.97
N GLU A 67 14.44 -11.32 22.80
CA GLU A 67 14.64 -10.05 22.10
C GLU A 67 13.29 -9.44 21.67
N ILE A 68 12.38 -10.27 21.18
CA ILE A 68 11.01 -9.83 20.84
C ILE A 68 10.31 -9.25 22.07
N ASN A 69 10.38 -9.94 23.21
CA ASN A 69 9.77 -9.45 24.45
C ASN A 69 10.43 -8.17 24.95
N LYS A 70 11.76 -8.02 24.79
CA LYS A 70 12.46 -6.78 25.09
C LYS A 70 11.93 -5.62 24.24
N ILE A 71 11.78 -5.82 22.93
CA ILE A 71 11.23 -4.82 22.00
C ILE A 71 9.78 -4.46 22.38
N LYS A 72 8.94 -5.46 22.69
CA LYS A 72 7.56 -5.21 23.13
C LYS A 72 7.50 -4.32 24.37
N ASN A 73 8.34 -4.59 25.37
CA ASN A 73 8.39 -3.84 26.61
C ASN A 73 8.88 -2.40 26.38
N GLU A 74 9.93 -2.24 25.57
CA GLU A 74 10.48 -0.93 25.20
C GLU A 74 9.43 -0.07 24.47
N LEU A 75 8.71 -0.65 23.50
CA LEU A 75 7.66 0.06 22.78
C LEU A 75 6.47 0.41 23.67
N ASN A 76 6.07 -0.47 24.59
CA ASN A 76 5.02 -0.14 25.55
C ASN A 76 5.45 1.00 26.47
N TYR A 77 6.71 1.00 26.94
CA TYR A 77 7.25 2.09 27.74
C TYR A 77 7.22 3.42 26.97
N TYR A 78 7.71 3.43 25.73
CA TYR A 78 7.67 4.61 24.86
C TYR A 78 6.24 5.15 24.66
N LYS A 79 5.29 4.25 24.37
CA LYS A 79 3.87 4.61 24.15
C LYS A 79 3.22 5.26 25.37
N CYS A 80 3.62 4.88 26.58
CA CYS A 80 3.06 5.43 27.81
C CYS A 80 3.72 6.75 28.22
N ASN A 81 5.03 6.90 28.01
CA ASN A 81 5.81 7.96 28.68
C ASN A 81 6.30 9.06 27.74
N GLU A 82 6.48 8.77 26.45
CA GLU A 82 7.13 9.68 25.51
C GLU A 82 6.24 10.02 24.31
N MET A 83 5.41 9.07 23.87
CA MET A 83 4.56 9.25 22.70
C MET A 83 3.37 10.16 23.00
N LEU A 84 3.35 11.34 22.39
CA LEU A 84 2.22 12.26 22.49
C LEU A 84 1.04 11.74 21.65
N VAL A 85 -0.10 11.51 22.31
CA VAL A 85 -1.35 11.10 21.68
C VAL A 85 -2.45 12.05 22.11
N HIS A 86 -3.28 12.46 21.15
CA HIS A 86 -4.46 13.26 21.45
C HIS A 86 -5.40 12.51 22.41
N GLU A 87 -5.98 13.21 23.39
CA GLU A 87 -6.79 12.61 24.47
C GLU A 87 -7.90 11.70 23.93
N SER A 88 -8.62 12.14 22.89
CA SER A 88 -9.70 11.35 22.27
C SER A 88 -9.23 10.09 21.51
N SER A 89 -7.92 9.94 21.30
CA SER A 89 -7.32 8.85 20.51
C SER A 89 -6.48 7.89 21.35
N GLN A 90 -6.39 8.08 22.67
CA GLN A 90 -5.57 7.21 23.54
C GLN A 90 -5.95 5.74 23.42
N ASN A 91 -7.25 5.44 23.28
CA ASN A 91 -7.78 4.09 23.12
C ASN A 91 -7.37 3.39 21.81
N ASN A 92 -6.88 4.14 20.82
CA ASN A 92 -6.39 3.58 19.56
C ASN A 92 -4.91 3.16 19.64
N THR A 93 -4.23 3.47 20.76
CA THR A 93 -2.83 3.10 20.96
C THR A 93 -2.72 1.60 21.17
N HIS A 94 -2.12 0.89 20.21
CA HIS A 94 -1.96 -0.56 20.29
C HIS A 94 -0.82 -0.93 21.25
N PHE A 95 -1.11 -1.68 22.31
CA PHE A 95 -0.11 -2.22 23.23
C PHE A 95 0.20 -3.70 22.95
N PHE A 96 1.35 -4.17 23.43
CA PHE A 96 1.73 -5.57 23.35
C PHE A 96 1.48 -6.29 24.69
N TYR A 97 0.91 -7.50 24.63
CA TYR A 97 0.67 -8.40 25.76
C TYR A 97 1.41 -9.74 25.58
#